data_AF-A0A255DP45-F1
#
_entry.id   AF-A0A255DP45-F1
#
_cell.length_a   1.000
_cell.length_b   1.000
_cell.length_c   1.000
_cell.angle_alpha   90.00
_cell.angle_beta   90.00
_cell.angle_gamma   90.00
#
_symmetry.space_group_name_H-M   'P 1'
#
loop_
_entity.id
_entity.type
_entity.pdbx_description
1 polymer ?
#
loop_
_entity_poly.entity_id
_entity_poly.type
_entity_poly.pdbx_seq_one_letter_code
_entity_poly.pdbx_strand_id
1 'polypeptide(L)'
;MQVDVTEMRSGANRSYNAATLAMEGADQLSRASIGTSIFGDFPPAESFHGALAEAHSNHIQRLREHETHLGVLGDKGHKTASVFVEMEERNAEALRSVL
;
A
#
# COMPACT_ATOMS: atom_id res chain seq x y z
N MET A 1 -1.49 11.84 27.65
CA MET A 1 -0.92 11.16 26.47
C MET A 1 -0.80 12.23 25.39
N GLN A 2 0.36 12.39 24.77
CA GLN A 2 0.56 13.35 23.68
C GLN A 2 0.66 12.57 22.36
N VAL A 3 -0.15 12.93 21.38
CA VAL A 3 -0.13 12.34 20.04
C VAL A 3 0.30 13.41 19.05
N ASP A 4 1.34 13.13 18.28
CA ASP A 4 1.76 13.98 17.17
C ASP A 4 0.87 13.68 15.95
N VAL A 5 -0.21 14.45 15.83
CA VAL A 5 -1.15 14.34 14.70
C VAL A 5 -0.51 14.70 13.36
N THR A 6 0.53 15.52 13.36
CA THR A 6 1.27 15.91 12.15
C THR A 6 2.09 14.73 11.65
N GLU A 7 2.83 14.07 12.54
CA GLU A 7 3.61 12.89 12.15
C GLU A 7 2.68 11.72 11.78
N MET A 8 1.53 11.59 12.41
CA MET A 8 0.55 10.57 12.02
C MET A 8 -0.03 10.82 10.62
N ARG A 9 -0.32 12.08 10.26
CA ARG A 9 -0.71 12.46 8.90
C ARG A 9 0.41 12.25 7.89
N SER A 10 1.65 12.56 8.26
CA SER A 10 2.86 12.28 7.48
C SER A 10 2.99 10.77 7.19
N GLY A 11 2.85 9.92 8.21
CA GLY A 11 2.85 8.46 8.06
C GLY A 11 1.71 7.92 7.20
N ALA A 12 0.50 8.48 7.33
CA ALA A 12 -0.63 8.15 6.48
C ALA A 12 -0.34 8.46 5.00
N ASN A 13 0.19 9.65 4.72
CA ASN A 13 0.57 10.07 3.37
C ASN A 13 1.69 9.19 2.78
N ARG A 14 2.70 8.80 3.58
CA ARG A 14 3.72 7.85 3.15
C ARG A 14 3.12 6.48 2.79
N SER A 15 2.12 6.03 3.56
CA SER A 15 1.41 4.78 3.27
C SER A 15 0.64 4.86 1.95
N TYR A 16 -0.07 5.97 1.69
CA TYR A 16 -0.72 6.17 0.39
C TYR A 16 0.27 6.20 -0.78
N ASN A 17 1.39 6.91 -0.64
CA ASN A 17 2.42 6.94 -1.69
C ASN A 17 2.95 5.53 -1.98
N ALA A 18 3.19 4.73 -0.93
CA ALA A 18 3.63 3.35 -1.09
C ALA A 18 2.55 2.47 -1.74
N ALA A 19 1.27 2.69 -1.44
CA ALA A 19 0.16 2.02 -2.12
C ALA A 19 0.11 2.34 -3.62
N THR A 20 0.26 3.63 -3.99
CA THR A 20 0.34 4.07 -5.38
C THR A 20 1.51 3.43 -6.11
N LEU A 21 2.69 3.39 -5.50
CA LEU A 21 3.86 2.72 -6.10
C LEU A 21 3.64 1.22 -6.30
N ALA A 22 2.94 0.56 -5.39
CA ALA A 22 2.59 -0.86 -5.52
C ALA A 22 1.60 -1.09 -6.67
N MET A 23 0.56 -0.24 -6.80
CA MET A 23 -0.38 -0.23 -7.92
C MET A 23 0.34 -0.05 -9.26
N GLU A 24 1.18 0.99 -9.37
CA GLU A 24 1.96 1.28 -10.58
C GLU A 24 2.90 0.13 -10.93
N GLY A 25 3.55 -0.47 -9.93
CA GLY A 25 4.40 -1.64 -10.11
C GLY A 25 3.61 -2.85 -10.64
N ALA A 26 2.40 -3.09 -10.11
CA ALA A 26 1.53 -4.16 -10.59
C ALA A 26 1.09 -3.92 -12.04
N ASP A 27 0.73 -2.69 -12.39
CA ASP A 27 0.34 -2.29 -13.75
C ASP A 27 1.48 -2.41 -14.76
N GLN A 28 2.70 -2.02 -14.35
CA GLN A 28 3.88 -2.16 -15.20
C GLN A 28 4.23 -3.63 -15.42
N LEU A 29 4.25 -4.42 -14.33
CA LEU A 29 4.58 -5.83 -14.41
C LEU A 29 3.53 -6.61 -15.22
N SER A 30 2.24 -6.31 -15.08
CA SER A 30 1.17 -6.97 -15.84
C SER A 30 1.25 -6.75 -17.35
N ARG A 31 1.88 -5.65 -17.79
CA ARG A 31 2.11 -5.35 -19.21
C ARG A 31 3.31 -6.10 -19.78
N ALA A 32 4.24 -6.53 -18.93
CA ALA A 32 5.39 -7.30 -19.35
C ALA A 32 5.01 -8.79 -19.46
N SER A 33 4.98 -9.34 -20.67
CA SER A 33 4.84 -10.78 -20.91
C SER A 33 6.08 -11.32 -21.61
N ILE A 34 6.58 -12.47 -21.15
CA ILE A 34 7.69 -13.16 -21.80
C ILE A 34 7.11 -14.33 -22.61
N GLY A 35 7.33 -14.32 -23.93
CA GLY A 35 6.89 -15.41 -24.80
C GLY A 35 7.70 -16.69 -24.55
N THR A 36 7.07 -17.86 -24.69
CA THR A 36 7.70 -19.18 -24.53
C THR A 36 8.91 -19.38 -25.45
N SER A 37 8.86 -18.82 -26.66
CA SER A 37 9.87 -19.04 -27.71
C SER A 37 11.26 -18.48 -27.40
N ILE A 38 11.39 -17.56 -26.43
CA ILE A 38 12.69 -16.96 -26.11
C ILE A 38 13.64 -17.96 -25.44
N PHE A 39 13.10 -19.03 -24.85
CA PHE A 39 13.86 -20.05 -24.13
C PHE A 39 14.20 -21.26 -25.00
N GLY A 40 13.59 -21.39 -26.18
CA GLY A 40 13.68 -22.56 -27.06
C GLY A 40 12.60 -23.60 -26.79
N ASP A 41 12.60 -24.67 -27.61
CA ASP A 41 11.59 -25.73 -27.61
C ASP A 41 12.19 -27.03 -27.07
N PHE A 42 12.33 -27.12 -25.75
CA PHE A 42 12.81 -28.31 -25.04
C PHE A 42 12.23 -28.36 -23.62
N PRO A 43 12.09 -29.54 -22.99
CA PRO A 43 11.32 -29.67 -21.74
C PRO A 43 11.81 -28.80 -20.58
N PRO A 44 13.12 -28.63 -20.34
CA PRO A 44 13.61 -27.64 -19.37
C PRO A 44 13.20 -26.18 -19.64
N ALA A 45 13.09 -25.77 -20.91
CA ALA A 45 12.64 -24.42 -21.27
C ALA A 45 11.16 -24.21 -20.92
N GLU A 46 10.31 -25.22 -21.15
CA GLU A 46 8.90 -25.20 -20.76
C GLU A 46 8.73 -25.09 -19.24
N SER A 47 9.49 -25.91 -18.49
CA SER A 47 9.50 -25.88 -17.02
C SER A 47 9.92 -24.51 -16.48
N PHE A 48 10.98 -23.93 -17.05
CA PHE A 48 11.45 -22.60 -16.68
C PHE A 48 10.42 -21.52 -16.99
N HIS A 49 9.81 -21.56 -18.18
CA HIS A 49 8.75 -20.62 -18.55
C HIS A 49 7.55 -20.72 -17.58
N GLY A 50 7.14 -21.93 -17.20
CA GLY A 50 6.08 -22.15 -16.23
C GLY A 50 6.39 -21.53 -14.87
N ALA A 51 7.58 -21.81 -14.32
CA ALA A 51 8.03 -21.23 -13.05
C ALA A 51 8.11 -19.69 -13.10
N LEU A 52 8.54 -19.14 -14.24
CA LEU A 52 8.62 -17.70 -14.46
C LEU A 52 7.22 -17.06 -14.53
N ALA A 53 6.26 -17.70 -15.22
CA ALA A 53 4.89 -17.24 -15.32
C ALA A 53 4.17 -17.27 -13.96
N GLU A 54 4.43 -18.30 -13.16
CA GLU A 54 3.93 -18.40 -11.78
C GLU A 54 4.52 -17.29 -10.90
N ALA A 55 5.84 -17.11 -10.93
CA ALA A 55 6.50 -16.04 -10.17
C ALA A 55 6.00 -14.65 -10.58
N HIS A 56 5.82 -14.41 -11.88
CA HIS A 56 5.27 -13.17 -12.43
C HIS A 56 3.87 -12.88 -11.90
N SER A 57 2.97 -13.87 -11.99
CA SER A 57 1.60 -13.77 -11.47
C SER A 57 1.58 -13.52 -9.96
N ASN A 58 2.41 -14.25 -9.20
CA ASN A 58 2.53 -14.09 -7.75
C ASN A 58 3.05 -12.70 -7.36
N HIS A 59 4.00 -12.14 -8.11
CA HIS A 59 4.49 -10.78 -7.84
C HIS A 59 3.43 -9.71 -8.11
N ILE A 60 2.65 -9.84 -9.19
CA ILE A 60 1.53 -8.94 -9.47
C ILE A 60 0.51 -8.99 -8.33
N GLN A 61 0.12 -10.20 -7.90
CA GLN A 61 -0.83 -10.37 -6.80
C GLN A 61 -0.33 -9.72 -5.51
N ARG A 62 0.94 -9.98 -5.12
CA ARG A 62 1.53 -9.38 -3.91
C ARG A 62 1.55 -7.85 -3.95
N LEU A 63 1.81 -7.26 -5.11
CA LEU A 63 1.77 -5.81 -5.27
C LEU A 63 0.34 -5.26 -5.08
N ARG A 64 -0.69 -5.96 -5.57
CA ARG A 64 -2.10 -5.58 -5.32
C ARG A 64 -2.51 -5.72 -3.85
N GLU A 65 -2.02 -6.75 -3.17
CA GLU A 65 -2.22 -6.91 -1.73
C GLU A 65 -1.54 -5.77 -0.95
N HIS A 66 -0.33 -5.36 -1.35
CA HIS A 66 0.35 -4.21 -0.76
C HIS A 66 -0.38 -2.89 -1.01
N GLU A 67 -0.83 -2.64 -2.24
CA GLU A 67 -1.69 -1.49 -2.59
C GLU A 67 -2.87 -1.40 -1.62
N THR A 68 -3.61 -2.50 -1.46
CA THR A 68 -4.79 -2.57 -0.60
C THR A 68 -4.45 -2.30 0.87
N HIS A 69 -3.47 -3.03 1.42
CA HIS A 69 -3.12 -2.93 2.83
C HIS A 69 -2.54 -1.56 3.21
N LEU A 70 -1.70 -0.99 2.35
CA LEU A 70 -1.10 0.32 2.58
C LEU A 70 -2.11 1.46 2.42
N GLY A 71 -3.06 1.32 1.48
CA GLY A 71 -4.19 2.25 1.37
C GLY A 71 -5.06 2.26 2.64
N VAL A 72 -5.44 1.08 3.14
CA VAL A 72 -6.20 0.95 4.40
C VAL A 72 -5.42 1.48 5.60
N LEU A 73 -4.09 1.29 5.65
CA LEU A 73 -3.26 1.85 6.69
C LEU A 73 -3.25 3.38 6.64
N GLY A 74 -3.12 3.96 5.45
CA GLY A 74 -3.25 5.40 5.20
C GLY A 74 -4.58 5.95 5.71
N ASP A 75 -5.69 5.32 5.34
CA ASP A 75 -7.04 5.70 5.78
C ASP A 75 -7.17 5.72 7.30
N LYS A 76 -6.67 4.66 7.95
CA LYS A 76 -6.70 4.56 9.41
C LYS A 76 -5.86 5.65 10.06
N GLY A 77 -4.66 5.93 9.55
CA GLY A 77 -3.81 7.01 10.05
C GLY A 77 -4.47 8.38 9.94
N HIS A 78 -5.06 8.69 8.78
CA HIS A 78 -5.74 9.96 8.54
C HIS A 78 -7.01 10.12 9.41
N LYS A 79 -7.82 9.06 9.51
CA LYS A 79 -9.03 9.03 10.34
C LYS A 79 -8.68 9.24 11.81
N THR A 80 -7.68 8.52 12.31
CA THR A 80 -7.24 8.62 13.70
C THR A 80 -6.72 10.02 14.00
N ALA A 81 -6.01 10.67 13.06
CA ALA A 81 -5.52 12.04 13.24
C ALA A 81 -6.66 13.03 13.42
N SER A 82 -7.72 12.87 12.64
CA SER A 82 -8.90 13.72 12.71
C SER A 82 -9.64 13.53 14.03
N VAL A 83 -9.79 12.28 14.50
CA VAL A 83 -10.39 11.98 15.80
C VAL A 83 -9.61 12.61 16.96
N PHE A 84 -8.27 12.58 16.92
CA PHE A 84 -7.46 13.23 17.96
C PHE A 84 -7.60 14.75 17.96
N VAL A 85 -7.62 15.39 16.78
CA VAL A 85 -7.84 16.84 16.67
C VAL A 85 -9.20 17.22 17.26
N GLU A 86 -10.27 16.54 16.86
CA GLU A 86 -11.62 16.80 17.40
C GLU A 86 -11.71 16.57 18.91
N MET A 87 -11.01 15.56 19.43
CA MET A 87 -10.97 15.29 20.86
C MET A 87 -10.28 16.42 21.62
N GLU A 88 -9.13 16.91 21.14
CA GLU A 88 -8.41 18.04 21.74
C GLU A 88 -9.26 19.32 21.72
N GLU A 89 -9.95 19.61 20.62
CA GLU A 89 -10.85 20.76 20.51
C GLU A 89 -12.00 20.70 21.52
N ARG A 90 -12.70 19.56 21.61
CA ARG A 90 -13.78 19.35 22.58
C ARG A 90 -13.28 19.47 24.02
N ASN A 91 -12.11 18.92 24.32
CA ASN A 91 -11.53 18.99 25.66
C ASN A 91 -11.14 20.43 26.03
N ALA A 92 -10.57 21.18 25.08
CA ALA A 92 -10.23 22.58 25.28
C ALA A 92 -11.47 23.45 25.52
N GLU A 93 -12.56 23.21 24.80
CA GLU A 93 -13.84 23.89 25.01
C GLU A 93 -14.45 23.56 26.38
N ALA A 94 -14.48 22.28 26.75
CA ALA A 94 -14.94 21.86 28.07
C ALA A 94 -14.12 22.53 29.19
N LEU A 95 -12.79 22.62 29.05
CA LEU A 95 -11.94 23.29 30.03
C LEU A 95 -12.23 24.80 30.12
N ARG A 96 -12.47 25.48 28.98
CA ARG A 96 -12.86 26.90 28.98
C ARG A 96 -14.22 27.16 29.63
N SER A 97 -15.13 26.19 29.61
CA SER A 97 -16.46 26.34 30.21
C SER A 97 -16.47 26.27 31.74
N VAL A 98 -15.40 25.77 32.35
CA VAL A 98 -15.27 25.61 33.82
C VAL A 98 -14.22 26.54 34.44
N LEU A 99 -13.57 27.36 33.60
CA LEU A 99 -12.65 28.44 33.99
C LEU A 99 -13.38 29.78 34.00
#